data_AF-X0Y9E5-F1
#
_entry.id   AF-X0Y9E5-F1
#
_cell.length_a   1.000
_cell.length_b   1.000
_cell.length_c   1.000
_cell.angle_alpha   90.00
_cell.angle_beta   90.00
_cell.angle_gamma   90.00
#
_symmetry.space_group_name_H-M   'P 1'
#
loop_
_entity.id
_entity.type
_entity.pdbx_description
1 polymer ?
#
loop_
_entity_poly.entity_id
_entity_poly.type
_entity_poly.pdbx_seq_one_letter_code
_entity_poly.pdbx_strand_id
1 'polypeptide(L)'
;IDLLDLDGDDTPEHDWFEEFATMLLDDQNPDGSWPSSPCYVWTDGRPGYMSDEILSTVWALLILEKITPPPPVITVYVDIKPGSWPNPINTKSKGVIPVAICGTEEFDVTTIDPASVEITMEGVEERVSLLRWSYEDVATPWTGEDGGGHDLEGDGYLDLTLKFSNPEVVDTLGLGAYIGETIALIITGNLKEEEGGTAIEGHDWVWIIK
;
A
#
# COMPACT_ATOMS: atom_id res chain seq x y z
N ILE A 1 -13.68 -0.65 13.03
CA ILE A 1 -14.26 0.66 12.68
C ILE A 1 -14.72 1.24 14.00
N ASP A 2 -14.18 2.38 14.41
CA ASP A 2 -14.66 3.05 15.63
C ASP A 2 -16.10 3.50 15.38
N LEU A 3 -17.01 3.08 16.26
CA LEU A 3 -18.43 3.42 16.19
C LEU A 3 -18.57 4.89 16.61
N LEU A 4 -18.82 5.76 15.64
CA LEU A 4 -18.86 7.22 15.79
C LEU A 4 -20.27 7.70 16.06
N ASP A 5 -20.60 8.14 17.30
CA ASP A 5 -21.91 8.73 17.64
C ASP A 5 -22.29 9.89 16.68
N LEU A 6 -23.14 9.58 15.70
CA LEU A 6 -23.63 10.42 14.61
C LEU A 6 -24.87 11.21 15.02
N ASP A 7 -25.65 10.75 16.00
CA ASP A 7 -26.89 11.40 16.43
C ASP A 7 -26.79 12.16 17.76
N GLY A 8 -25.65 12.03 18.44
CA GLY A 8 -25.27 12.79 19.63
C GLY A 8 -26.00 12.34 20.90
N ASP A 9 -26.38 11.06 20.98
CA ASP A 9 -27.09 10.47 22.11
C ASP A 9 -26.16 9.83 23.17
N ASP A 10 -24.85 9.99 23.03
CA ASP A 10 -23.78 9.38 23.85
C ASP A 10 -23.75 7.83 23.78
N THR A 11 -24.44 7.22 22.80
CA THR A 11 -24.39 5.79 22.48
C THR A 11 -23.66 5.60 21.15
N PRO A 12 -22.56 4.83 21.10
CA PRO A 12 -21.95 4.47 19.83
C PRO A 12 -22.95 3.70 18.95
N GLU A 13 -23.05 4.05 17.67
CA GLU A 13 -23.90 3.35 16.71
C GLU A 13 -23.60 1.87 16.76
N HIS A 14 -24.65 1.05 16.83
CA HIS A 14 -24.51 -0.39 16.74
C HIS A 14 -23.77 -0.78 15.46
N ASP A 15 -22.93 -1.82 15.53
CA ASP A 15 -22.37 -2.50 14.37
C ASP A 15 -23.50 -3.23 13.62
N TRP A 16 -24.29 -2.45 12.90
CA TRP A 16 -25.41 -2.92 12.11
C TRP A 16 -24.94 -3.94 11.08
N PHE A 17 -23.68 -3.84 10.63
CA PHE A 17 -23.15 -4.77 9.64
C PHE A 17 -23.05 -6.17 10.22
N GLU A 18 -22.45 -6.36 11.40
CA GLU A 18 -22.33 -7.69 12.02
C GLU A 18 -23.70 -8.28 12.36
N GLU A 19 -24.66 -7.45 12.83
CA GLU A 19 -26.02 -7.90 13.11
C GLU A 19 -26.78 -8.32 11.84
N PHE A 20 -26.75 -7.49 10.79
CA PHE A 20 -27.41 -7.81 9.52
C PHE A 20 -26.70 -8.96 8.78
N ALA A 21 -25.37 -9.04 8.84
CA ALA A 21 -24.61 -10.15 8.26
C ALA A 21 -24.94 -11.46 8.96
N THR A 22 -25.03 -11.46 10.29
CA THR A 22 -25.47 -12.64 11.07
C THR A 22 -26.88 -13.07 10.66
N MET A 23 -27.81 -12.12 10.56
CA MET A 23 -29.17 -12.41 10.09
C MET A 23 -29.20 -13.00 8.67
N LEU A 24 -28.40 -12.46 7.75
CA LEU A 24 -28.30 -13.00 6.40
C LEU A 24 -27.71 -14.41 6.41
N LEU A 25 -26.65 -14.67 7.17
CA LEU A 25 -26.04 -16.01 7.25
C LEU A 25 -26.99 -17.05 7.86
N ASP A 26 -27.78 -16.68 8.86
CA ASP A 26 -28.78 -17.57 9.47
C ASP A 26 -29.89 -17.98 8.50
N ASP A 27 -30.21 -17.12 7.52
CA ASP A 27 -31.23 -17.36 6.48
C ASP A 27 -30.65 -18.01 5.20
N GLN A 28 -29.36 -18.34 5.14
CA GLN A 28 -28.74 -18.94 3.95
C GLN A 28 -29.22 -20.39 3.72
N ASN A 29 -29.61 -20.70 2.48
CA ASN A 29 -29.93 -22.07 2.09
C ASN A 29 -28.67 -22.97 2.09
N PRO A 30 -28.79 -24.30 2.26
CA PRO A 30 -27.66 -25.22 2.25
C PRO A 30 -26.83 -25.26 0.95
N ASP A 31 -27.40 -24.77 -0.15
CA ASP A 31 -26.72 -24.68 -1.46
C ASP A 31 -25.99 -23.34 -1.66
N GLY A 32 -26.02 -22.46 -0.66
CA GLY A 32 -25.39 -21.15 -0.66
C GLY A 32 -26.24 -20.01 -1.23
N SER A 33 -27.47 -20.30 -1.71
CA SER A 33 -28.42 -19.29 -2.16
C SER A 33 -29.17 -18.65 -0.99
N TRP A 34 -29.88 -17.55 -1.27
CA TRP A 34 -30.80 -16.94 -0.31
C TRP A 34 -32.27 -17.13 -0.72
N PRO A 35 -33.18 -17.36 0.24
CA PRO A 35 -34.60 -17.46 -0.03
C PRO A 35 -35.11 -16.28 -0.86
N SER A 36 -35.95 -16.58 -1.86
CA SER A 36 -36.55 -15.56 -2.69
C SER A 36 -37.33 -14.56 -1.83
N SER A 37 -36.87 -13.32 -1.79
CA SER A 37 -37.53 -12.25 -1.06
C SER A 37 -38.40 -11.44 -2.03
N PRO A 38 -39.67 -11.13 -1.69
CA PRO A 38 -40.50 -10.28 -2.51
C PRO A 38 -39.91 -8.86 -2.52
N CYS A 39 -39.24 -8.48 -3.62
CA CYS A 39 -38.72 -7.13 -3.79
C CYS A 39 -39.72 -6.27 -4.59
N TYR A 40 -39.81 -4.98 -4.23
CA TYR A 40 -40.57 -4.01 -5.00
C TYR A 40 -39.81 -3.69 -6.28
N VAL A 41 -40.40 -4.01 -7.43
CA VAL A 41 -39.86 -3.64 -8.74
C VAL A 41 -40.85 -2.76 -9.49
N TRP A 42 -40.32 -1.75 -10.15
CA TRP A 42 -41.05 -0.90 -11.07
C TRP A 42 -40.92 -1.47 -12.48
N THR A 43 -41.90 -2.28 -12.89
CA THR A 43 -41.99 -2.82 -14.25
C THR A 43 -43.18 -2.19 -14.94
N ASP A 44 -43.00 -1.73 -16.18
CA ASP A 44 -44.05 -1.11 -17.01
C ASP A 44 -44.84 0.04 -16.33
N GLY A 45 -44.16 0.80 -15.47
CA GLY A 45 -44.75 1.95 -14.76
C GLY A 45 -45.73 1.56 -13.64
N ARG A 46 -45.71 0.31 -13.17
CA ARG A 46 -46.51 -0.15 -12.02
C ARG A 46 -45.63 -0.80 -10.96
N PRO A 47 -45.94 -0.61 -9.66
CA PRO A 47 -45.28 -1.35 -8.61
C PRO A 47 -45.76 -2.81 -8.64
N GLY A 48 -44.81 -3.74 -8.72
CA GLY A 48 -45.06 -5.18 -8.65
C GLY A 48 -44.12 -5.87 -7.65
N TYR A 49 -44.51 -7.04 -7.19
CA TYR A 49 -43.67 -7.93 -6.39
C TYR A 49 -43.03 -8.96 -7.31
N MET A 50 -41.72 -9.11 -7.26
CA MET A 50 -41.01 -10.21 -7.90
C MET A 50 -40.27 -11.01 -6.84
N SER A 51 -40.42 -12.33 -6.89
CA SER A 51 -39.64 -13.26 -6.08
C SER A 51 -38.58 -13.87 -6.99
N ASP A 52 -37.34 -13.44 -6.83
CA ASP A 52 -36.23 -13.95 -7.63
C ASP A 52 -35.08 -14.32 -6.68
N GLU A 53 -34.80 -15.63 -6.62
CA GLU A 53 -33.74 -16.23 -5.83
C GLU A 53 -32.35 -15.76 -6.28
N ILE A 54 -32.16 -15.49 -7.58
CA ILE A 54 -30.91 -14.95 -8.11
C ILE A 54 -30.73 -13.53 -7.60
N LEU A 55 -31.75 -12.68 -7.70
CA LEU A 55 -31.64 -11.31 -7.18
C LEU A 55 -31.46 -11.29 -5.66
N SER A 56 -32.15 -12.16 -4.92
CA SER A 56 -32.02 -12.26 -3.47
C SER A 56 -30.61 -12.70 -3.06
N THR A 57 -30.04 -13.66 -3.78
CA THR A 57 -28.66 -14.12 -3.58
C THR A 57 -27.65 -13.02 -3.91
N VAL A 58 -27.83 -12.31 -5.03
CA VAL A 58 -26.94 -11.19 -5.39
C VAL A 58 -27.03 -10.05 -4.37
N TRP A 59 -28.23 -9.73 -3.87
CA TRP A 59 -28.41 -8.74 -2.80
C TRP A 59 -27.73 -9.16 -1.51
N ALA A 60 -27.91 -10.40 -1.06
CA ALA A 60 -27.26 -10.92 0.14
C ALA A 60 -25.74 -10.90 0.00
N LEU A 61 -25.20 -11.32 -1.16
CA LEU A 61 -23.77 -11.28 -1.44
C LEU A 61 -23.22 -9.85 -1.47
N LEU A 62 -23.93 -8.88 -2.04
CA LEU A 62 -23.53 -7.47 -2.03
C LEU A 62 -23.48 -6.87 -0.62
N ILE A 63 -24.35 -7.33 0.28
CA ILE A 63 -24.36 -6.88 1.68
C ILE A 63 -23.28 -7.61 2.49
N LEU A 64 -23.07 -8.91 2.24
CA LEU A 64 -22.05 -9.72 2.92
C LEU A 64 -20.63 -9.44 2.42
N GLU A 65 -20.49 -8.85 1.23
CA GLU A 65 -19.25 -8.24 0.78
C GLU A 65 -18.98 -7.01 1.66
N LYS A 66 -18.38 -7.25 2.83
CA LYS A 66 -17.82 -6.19 3.65
C LYS A 66 -16.90 -5.41 2.72
N ILE A 67 -17.27 -4.17 2.39
CA ILE A 67 -16.41 -3.28 1.65
C ILE A 67 -15.23 -3.02 2.59
N THR A 68 -14.24 -3.91 2.59
CA THR A 68 -12.98 -3.67 3.26
C THR A 68 -12.33 -2.62 2.38
N PRO A 69 -12.22 -1.35 2.82
CA PRO A 69 -11.34 -0.43 2.12
C PRO A 69 -9.98 -1.14 1.96
N PRO A 70 -9.28 -0.95 0.84
CA PRO A 70 -7.94 -1.51 0.71
C PRO A 70 -7.16 -1.16 1.97
N PRO A 71 -6.37 -2.10 2.51
CA PRO A 71 -5.63 -1.85 3.73
C PRO A 71 -4.87 -0.53 3.58
N PRO A 72 -4.87 0.33 4.61
CA PRO A 72 -4.19 1.61 4.52
C PRO A 72 -2.72 1.39 4.14
N VAL A 73 -2.21 2.22 3.24
CA VAL A 73 -0.78 2.25 2.88
C VAL A 73 -0.21 3.55 3.45
N ILE A 74 0.84 3.45 4.24
CA ILE A 74 1.54 4.59 4.80
C ILE A 74 2.56 5.07 3.77
N THR A 75 2.42 6.33 3.35
CA THR A 75 3.42 6.97 2.50
C THR A 75 4.65 7.33 3.32
N VAL A 76 5.82 6.91 2.86
CA VAL A 76 7.12 7.21 3.50
C VAL A 76 8.03 7.98 2.55
N TYR A 77 8.91 8.80 3.12
CA TYR A 77 9.95 9.48 2.35
C TYR A 77 11.11 8.51 2.10
N VAL A 78 11.58 8.47 0.86
CA VAL A 78 12.65 7.59 0.41
C VAL A 78 13.72 8.43 -0.26
N ASP A 79 14.98 8.11 0.00
CA ASP A 79 16.14 8.65 -0.71
C ASP A 79 17.01 7.49 -1.20
N ILE A 80 17.09 7.32 -2.52
CA ILE A 80 17.93 6.32 -3.16
C ILE A 80 19.27 6.98 -3.44
N LYS A 81 20.30 6.57 -2.70
CA LYS A 81 21.65 7.15 -2.70
C LYS A 81 21.72 8.52 -2.01
N PRO A 82 21.49 8.55 -0.69
CA PRO A 82 21.61 9.78 0.11
C PRO A 82 22.94 10.52 -0.11
N GLY A 83 22.87 11.86 -0.09
CA GLY A 83 23.99 12.75 -0.38
C GLY A 83 24.31 12.91 -1.88
N SER A 84 23.37 12.56 -2.77
CA SER A 84 23.53 12.67 -4.22
C SER A 84 22.24 13.20 -4.85
N TRP A 85 22.36 13.98 -5.92
CA TRP A 85 21.24 14.30 -6.81
C TRP A 85 21.77 14.82 -8.16
N PRO A 86 21.23 14.39 -9.31
CA PRO A 86 20.25 13.31 -9.49
C PRO A 86 20.89 11.95 -9.20
N ASN A 87 20.15 11.02 -8.58
CA ASN A 87 20.64 9.75 -8.06
C ASN A 87 21.09 8.77 -9.15
N PRO A 88 22.40 8.72 -9.52
CA PRO A 88 22.83 7.98 -10.69
C PRO A 88 23.00 6.49 -10.38
N ILE A 89 22.31 5.66 -11.16
CA ILE A 89 22.47 4.20 -11.17
C ILE A 89 23.27 3.78 -12.40
N ASN A 90 24.43 3.17 -12.18
CA ASN A 90 25.23 2.63 -13.28
C ASN A 90 24.86 1.17 -13.53
N THR A 91 24.28 0.90 -14.70
CA THR A 91 23.82 -0.42 -15.12
C THR A 91 24.93 -1.46 -15.27
N LYS A 92 26.20 -1.05 -15.35
CA LYS A 92 27.36 -1.97 -15.35
C LYS A 92 28.01 -2.15 -13.98
N SER A 93 27.58 -1.38 -12.97
CA SER A 93 28.13 -1.51 -11.63
C SER A 93 27.77 -2.87 -11.03
N LYS A 94 28.74 -3.46 -10.32
CA LYS A 94 28.54 -4.69 -9.52
C LYS A 94 28.45 -4.39 -8.02
N GLY A 95 28.28 -3.12 -7.67
CA GLY A 95 28.19 -2.66 -6.30
C GLY A 95 26.79 -2.85 -5.72
N VAL A 96 26.54 -2.11 -4.65
CA VAL A 96 25.23 -2.04 -4.00
C VAL A 96 24.62 -0.65 -4.21
N ILE A 97 23.30 -0.59 -4.23
CA ILE A 97 22.52 0.65 -4.23
C ILE A 97 22.14 0.92 -2.77
N PRO A 98 22.67 1.99 -2.15
CA PRO A 98 22.18 2.44 -0.86
C PRO A 98 20.83 3.14 -1.01
N VAL A 99 19.91 2.85 -0.10
CA VAL A 99 18.58 3.49 -0.03
C VAL A 99 18.32 3.82 1.44
N ALA A 100 17.65 4.92 1.73
CA ALA A 100 17.18 5.27 3.07
C ALA A 100 15.68 5.50 3.04
N ILE A 101 14.96 4.94 4.01
CA ILE A 101 13.60 5.37 4.35
C ILE A 101 13.76 6.36 5.50
N CYS A 102 13.33 7.60 5.29
CA CYS A 102 13.62 8.68 6.23
C CYS A 102 12.73 8.59 7.46
N GLY A 103 13.33 8.74 8.64
CA GLY A 103 12.57 9.02 9.86
C GLY A 103 12.01 10.43 9.84
N THR A 104 10.91 10.66 10.56
CA THR A 104 10.39 12.02 10.76
C THR A 104 9.88 12.17 12.19
N GLU A 105 9.43 13.37 12.57
CA GLU A 105 8.74 13.57 13.85
C GLU A 105 7.49 12.71 13.98
N GLU A 106 6.83 12.39 12.86
CA GLU A 106 5.56 11.67 12.83
C GLU A 106 5.72 10.17 12.50
N PHE A 107 6.92 9.74 12.10
CA PHE A 107 7.16 8.37 11.65
C PHE A 107 8.46 7.78 12.19
N ASP A 108 8.33 6.75 13.01
CA ASP A 108 9.45 5.96 13.56
C ASP A 108 9.76 4.76 12.65
N VAL A 109 10.88 4.82 11.95
CA VAL A 109 11.33 3.77 11.03
C VAL A 109 11.62 2.42 11.71
N THR A 110 11.78 2.38 13.03
CA THR A 110 12.02 1.12 13.76
C THR A 110 10.77 0.24 13.86
N THR A 111 9.61 0.77 13.50
CA THR A 111 8.33 0.05 13.37
C THR A 111 8.24 -0.78 12.09
N ILE A 112 9.07 -0.48 11.09
CA ILE A 112 9.15 -1.23 9.83
C ILE A 112 9.71 -2.63 10.09
N ASP A 113 9.18 -3.65 9.42
CA ASP A 113 9.86 -4.94 9.29
C ASP A 113 10.83 -4.88 8.10
N PRO A 114 12.16 -4.78 8.33
CA PRO A 114 13.10 -4.66 7.23
C PRO A 114 13.09 -5.88 6.30
N ALA A 115 12.75 -7.07 6.80
CA ALA A 115 12.73 -8.27 5.98
C ALA A 115 11.62 -8.25 4.91
N SER A 116 10.61 -7.42 5.09
CA SER A 116 9.52 -7.23 4.14
C SER A 116 9.83 -6.19 3.05
N VAL A 117 10.93 -5.45 3.17
CA VAL A 117 11.21 -4.30 2.29
C VAL A 117 11.81 -4.75 0.95
N GLU A 118 11.18 -4.30 -0.12
CA GLU A 118 11.53 -4.63 -1.50
C GLU A 118 11.52 -3.38 -2.39
N ILE A 119 12.31 -3.42 -3.47
CA ILE A 119 12.33 -2.38 -4.51
C ILE A 119 11.67 -2.88 -5.79
N THR A 120 10.90 -2.02 -6.44
CA THR A 120 10.20 -2.26 -7.69
C THR A 120 10.13 -0.99 -8.55
N MET A 121 9.46 -1.06 -9.69
CA MET A 121 9.27 0.04 -10.64
C MET A 121 7.86 -0.02 -11.22
N GLU A 122 7.26 1.13 -11.53
CA GLU A 122 5.93 1.19 -12.14
C GLU A 122 5.86 0.34 -13.42
N GLY A 123 4.82 -0.50 -13.52
CA GLY A 123 4.61 -1.38 -14.68
C GLY A 123 5.45 -2.66 -14.68
N VAL A 124 6.21 -2.94 -13.61
CA VAL A 124 6.97 -4.18 -13.43
C VAL A 124 6.37 -4.96 -12.26
N GLU A 125 6.08 -6.25 -12.44
CA GLU A 125 5.50 -7.10 -11.39
C GLU A 125 6.57 -7.67 -10.45
N GLU A 126 7.79 -7.79 -10.96
CA GLU A 126 8.94 -8.28 -10.24
C GLU A 126 9.41 -7.31 -9.14
N ARG A 127 9.94 -7.90 -8.07
CA ARG A 127 10.46 -7.18 -6.90
C ARG A 127 11.85 -7.70 -6.57
N VAL A 128 12.68 -6.84 -5.99
CA VAL A 128 14.01 -7.20 -5.53
C VAL A 128 14.10 -6.97 -4.03
N SER A 129 14.41 -8.03 -3.29
CA SER A 129 14.56 -7.96 -1.84
C SER A 129 15.91 -7.34 -1.44
N LEU A 130 15.98 -6.76 -0.25
CA LEU A 130 17.22 -6.15 0.25
C LEU A 130 18.32 -7.19 0.56
N LEU A 131 19.58 -6.74 0.60
CA LEU A 131 20.72 -7.55 1.04
C LEU A 131 21.02 -7.39 2.53
N ARG A 132 20.98 -6.15 3.02
CA ARG A 132 21.31 -5.77 4.40
C ARG A 132 20.66 -4.44 4.75
N TRP A 133 20.48 -4.22 6.04
CA TRP A 133 19.92 -3.00 6.59
C TRP A 133 20.67 -2.56 7.86
N SER A 134 20.58 -1.27 8.19
CA SER A 134 21.07 -0.64 9.41
C SER A 134 20.20 0.58 9.74
N TYR A 135 20.34 1.13 10.95
CA TYR A 135 19.71 2.39 11.34
C TYR A 135 20.77 3.47 11.50
N GLU A 136 20.68 4.50 10.68
CA GLU A 136 21.67 5.59 10.59
C GLU A 136 20.94 6.85 10.13
N ASP A 137 21.32 8.02 10.63
CA ASP A 137 20.84 9.32 10.17
C ASP A 137 21.68 9.75 8.95
N VAL A 138 21.13 9.58 7.75
CA VAL A 138 21.84 9.72 6.48
C VAL A 138 21.08 10.51 5.41
N ALA A 139 19.78 10.72 5.58
CA ALA A 139 18.91 11.34 4.58
C ALA A 139 18.03 12.42 5.21
N THR A 140 17.54 13.33 4.35
CA THR A 140 16.50 14.31 4.69
C THR A 140 15.28 14.02 3.81
N PRO A 141 14.04 14.09 4.31
CA PRO A 141 12.84 14.02 3.49
C PRO A 141 12.77 15.10 2.39
N TRP A 142 12.58 14.69 1.13
CA TRP A 142 12.26 15.63 0.05
C TRP A 142 10.80 16.07 0.12
N THR A 143 10.56 17.37 0.27
CA THR A 143 9.21 17.98 0.38
C THR A 143 8.87 18.93 -0.77
N GLY A 144 9.67 18.93 -1.84
CA GLY A 144 9.47 19.77 -3.02
C GLY A 144 8.54 19.15 -4.07
N GLU A 145 8.65 19.63 -5.31
CA GLU A 145 7.84 19.12 -6.42
C GLU A 145 8.22 17.68 -6.80
N ASP A 146 7.23 16.91 -7.28
CA ASP A 146 7.46 15.56 -7.80
C ASP A 146 8.39 15.58 -9.03
N GLY A 147 9.23 14.56 -9.18
CA GLY A 147 10.35 14.56 -10.11
C GLY A 147 11.60 15.30 -9.61
N GLY A 148 11.53 15.91 -8.43
CA GLY A 148 12.62 16.58 -7.74
C GLY A 148 13.28 15.73 -6.65
N GLY A 149 14.32 16.30 -6.05
CA GLY A 149 15.10 15.71 -4.96
C GLY A 149 16.28 16.62 -4.62
N HIS A 150 17.13 16.17 -3.70
CA HIS A 150 18.25 16.96 -3.17
C HIS A 150 19.42 16.06 -2.77
N ASP A 151 20.56 16.67 -2.48
CA ASP A 151 21.78 16.02 -1.99
C ASP A 151 22.02 16.25 -0.48
N LEU A 152 20.97 16.58 0.28
CA LEU A 152 21.07 16.70 1.74
C LEU A 152 21.32 15.33 2.39
N GLU A 153 22.08 15.33 3.48
CA GLU A 153 22.39 14.14 4.28
C GLU A 153 21.47 14.10 5.52
N GLY A 154 21.93 13.56 6.65
CA GLY A 154 21.13 13.40 7.85
C GLY A 154 20.54 14.70 8.42
N ASP A 155 19.30 14.62 8.88
CA ASP A 155 18.50 15.72 9.43
C ASP A 155 18.28 15.63 10.95
N GLY A 156 18.84 14.60 11.60
CA GLY A 156 18.71 14.35 13.02
C GLY A 156 17.58 13.37 13.38
N TYR A 157 16.82 12.87 12.41
CA TYR A 157 15.92 11.74 12.57
C TYR A 157 16.63 10.43 12.18
N LEU A 158 16.17 9.32 12.77
CA LEU A 158 16.78 8.03 12.49
C LEU A 158 16.23 7.46 11.18
N ASP A 159 17.08 7.10 10.23
CA ASP A 159 16.64 6.48 8.97
C ASP A 159 16.87 4.98 8.98
N LEU A 160 16.01 4.26 8.25
CA LEU A 160 16.24 2.86 7.91
C LEU A 160 17.08 2.82 6.63
N THR A 161 18.37 2.56 6.79
CA THR A 161 19.30 2.40 5.68
C THR A 161 19.25 0.97 5.16
N LEU A 162 19.04 0.83 3.85
CA LEU A 162 18.89 -0.42 3.12
C LEU A 162 19.99 -0.50 2.05
N LYS A 163 20.42 -1.72 1.71
CA LYS A 163 21.36 -1.95 0.61
C LYS A 163 20.80 -3.02 -0.32
N PHE A 164 20.68 -2.67 -1.59
CA PHE A 164 20.22 -3.58 -2.66
C PHE A 164 21.37 -3.96 -3.59
N SER A 165 21.27 -5.11 -4.23
CA SER A 165 22.23 -5.56 -5.26
C SER A 165 22.01 -4.77 -6.55
N ASN A 166 23.00 -3.99 -7.00
CA ASN A 166 22.85 -3.24 -8.25
C ASN A 166 22.59 -4.15 -9.46
N PRO A 167 23.34 -5.26 -9.67
CA PRO A 167 23.05 -6.18 -10.77
C PRO A 167 21.63 -6.74 -10.72
N GLU A 168 21.14 -7.10 -9.54
CA GLU A 168 19.81 -7.69 -9.38
C GLU A 168 18.70 -6.68 -9.66
N VAL A 169 18.82 -5.46 -9.16
CA VAL A 169 17.87 -4.37 -9.46
C VAL A 169 17.87 -4.07 -10.97
N VAL A 170 19.04 -3.97 -11.60
CA VAL A 170 19.16 -3.66 -13.03
C VAL A 170 18.58 -4.77 -13.91
N ASP A 171 18.88 -6.03 -13.60
CA ASP A 171 18.46 -7.17 -14.40
C ASP A 171 16.98 -7.48 -14.20
N THR A 172 16.50 -7.48 -12.95
CA THR A 172 15.11 -7.83 -12.61
C THR A 172 14.13 -6.74 -13.04
N LEU A 173 14.46 -5.46 -12.85
CA LEU A 173 13.59 -4.35 -13.24
C LEU A 173 13.83 -3.87 -14.69
N GLY A 174 14.76 -4.50 -15.40
CA GLY A 174 15.04 -4.16 -16.81
C GLY A 174 15.59 -2.75 -17.02
N LEU A 175 16.30 -2.18 -16.04
CA LEU A 175 16.76 -0.77 -16.07
C LEU A 175 17.68 -0.46 -17.24
N GLY A 176 18.30 -1.48 -17.84
CA GLY A 176 19.13 -1.34 -19.04
C GLY A 176 18.40 -0.78 -20.26
N ALA A 177 17.06 -0.79 -20.29
CA ALA A 177 16.27 -0.20 -21.37
C ALA A 177 16.17 1.34 -21.29
N TYR A 178 16.44 1.93 -20.13
CA TYR A 178 16.15 3.34 -19.82
C TYR A 178 17.41 4.21 -19.72
N ILE A 179 18.51 3.84 -20.40
CA ILE A 179 19.78 4.58 -20.32
C ILE A 179 19.61 6.05 -20.75
N GLY A 180 19.97 6.97 -19.85
CA GLY A 180 19.88 8.41 -20.05
C GLY A 180 18.58 9.03 -19.53
N GLU A 181 17.63 8.21 -19.10
CA GLU A 181 16.34 8.64 -18.57
C GLU A 181 16.36 8.70 -17.04
N THR A 182 15.40 9.46 -16.49
CA THR A 182 15.14 9.52 -15.05
C THR A 182 13.86 8.74 -14.78
N ILE A 183 13.94 7.75 -13.90
CA ILE A 183 12.83 6.85 -13.58
C ILE A 183 12.58 6.88 -12.06
N ALA A 184 11.34 6.66 -11.64
CA ALA A 184 11.02 6.48 -10.24
C ALA A 184 11.18 5.00 -9.86
N LEU A 185 11.96 4.73 -8.81
CA LEU A 185 11.97 3.41 -8.18
C LEU A 185 11.11 3.49 -6.91
N ILE A 186 10.30 2.46 -6.72
CA ILE A 186 9.32 2.38 -5.64
C ILE A 186 9.85 1.40 -4.60
N ILE A 187 9.85 1.83 -3.35
CA ILE A 187 10.14 1.00 -2.18
C ILE A 187 8.82 0.65 -1.52
N THR A 188 8.62 -0.65 -1.32
CA THR A 188 7.45 -1.19 -0.63
C THR A 188 7.91 -2.02 0.56
N GLY A 189 7.07 -2.14 1.58
CA GLY A 189 7.30 -3.03 2.70
C GLY A 189 6.09 -3.04 3.63
N ASN A 190 6.27 -3.57 4.83
CA ASN A 190 5.25 -3.57 5.87
C ASN A 190 5.84 -3.13 7.20
N LEU A 191 5.00 -2.53 8.04
CA LEU A 191 5.27 -2.44 9.47
C LEU A 191 5.30 -3.85 10.07
N LYS A 192 5.95 -3.99 11.22
CA LYS A 192 5.93 -5.24 11.97
C LYS A 192 4.49 -5.64 12.32
N GLU A 193 4.26 -6.94 12.47
CA GLU A 193 2.96 -7.48 12.89
C GLU A 193 2.46 -6.87 14.22
N GLU A 194 3.38 -6.56 15.15
CA GLU A 194 3.06 -5.90 16.42
C GLU A 194 2.56 -4.45 16.26
N GLU A 195 2.88 -3.82 15.13
CA GLU A 195 2.46 -2.48 14.72
C GLU A 195 1.29 -2.53 13.72
N GLY A 196 0.62 -3.69 13.60
CA GLY A 196 -0.56 -3.89 12.77
C GLY A 196 -0.29 -4.34 11.33
N GLY A 197 0.98 -4.55 10.94
CA GLY A 197 1.33 -5.10 9.63
C GLY A 197 1.00 -4.19 8.43
N THR A 198 0.77 -2.89 8.69
CA THR A 198 0.35 -1.92 7.67
C THR A 198 1.39 -1.79 6.57
N ALA A 199 0.97 -1.76 5.31
CA ALA A 199 1.88 -1.61 4.18
C ALA A 199 2.48 -0.19 4.15
N ILE A 200 3.72 -0.09 3.70
CA ILE A 200 4.39 1.19 3.45
C ILE A 200 4.79 1.29 1.99
N GLU A 201 4.76 2.50 1.44
CA GLU A 201 5.18 2.79 0.08
C GLU A 201 5.85 4.16 0.00
N GLY A 202 6.94 4.26 -0.74
CA GLY A 202 7.59 5.52 -1.07
C GLY A 202 8.42 5.38 -2.33
N HIS A 203 8.82 6.49 -2.94
CA HIS A 203 9.60 6.47 -4.17
C HIS A 203 10.68 7.53 -4.18
N ASP A 204 11.68 7.30 -5.02
CA ASP A 204 12.68 8.31 -5.36
C ASP A 204 13.12 8.17 -6.83
N TRP A 205 13.61 9.27 -7.38
CA TRP A 205 13.96 9.40 -8.78
C TRP A 205 15.45 9.14 -9.02
N VAL A 206 15.73 8.20 -9.91
CA VAL A 206 17.09 7.78 -10.24
C VAL A 206 17.39 8.06 -11.71
N TRP A 207 18.63 8.49 -11.97
CA TRP A 207 19.12 8.74 -13.33
C TRP A 207 19.94 7.55 -13.83
N ILE A 208 19.49 6.92 -14.90
CA ILE A 208 20.09 5.68 -15.38
C ILE A 208 21.28 5.99 -16.30
N ILE A 209 22.46 5.47 -15.93
CA ILE A 209 23.71 5.62 -16.67
C ILE A 209 24.36 4.27 -17.00
N LYS A 210 25.37 4.32 -17.87
CA LYS A 210 26.05 3.14 -18.44
C LYS A 210 27.44 2.89 -17.86
#